data_AF-A0A2M7UTT4-F1
#
_entry.id   AF-A0A2M7UTT4-F1
#
_cell.length_a   1.000
_cell.length_b   1.000
_cell.length_c   1.000
_cell.angle_alpha   90.00
_cell.angle_beta   90.00
_cell.angle_gamma   90.00
#
_symmetry.space_group_name_H-M   'P 1'
#
loop_
_entity.id
_entity.type
_entity.pdbx_description
1 polymer ?
#
loop_
_entity_poly.entity_id
_entity_poly.type
_entity_poly.pdbx_seq_one_letter_code
_entity_poly.pdbx_strand_id
1 'polypeptide(L)'
;ADFTVTPVGGFGAGDYAEYLNVFITDWQTSGTYTKAWTASSTIATTTLYTVGDLRPDAAYTLFVDSTRYTTAQSDSGGSAVFTYSGDYSAHTFTVEDTTAPAIFALTSPANGATISSGSTILSWNASSDAESELTSYTVVIDGTSVGTTVAGTTTLTVTLSCGTHAWYVRATDLMDNTVSSSTFTFTSSCSGGGGGGGGSSHSSSSVVPIPSVTAIPIAQDAVQEDIHIADPAQLADGMLIKGSGPNIYILAENTKRWIVSEKAFNAYGYSWDAVVPVTDTALNSYADGNPLTNPYTSETSPRAMLQATQGNLYKRLKGTILLKIEDKGEAYYVHPLNTRLYYLGRPRDAFAIMREQGMGISNADLEKIPLALTAVSGADTDGDGLSDMLEDALGTNKFLQDTDGGGYDDRVEISLGFSPSSTRKLPYDTVFAEHHKGAIFLQVENHGEAWYVHPKDGKRYFLGRPEDAFALMRNTGLGISNRDFFALIE
;
A
#
# COMPACT_ATOMS: atom_id res chain seq x y z
N ALA A 1 1.56 -23.37 -14.42
CA ALA A 1 0.24 -22.79 -14.69
C ALA A 1 -0.62 -23.88 -15.31
N ASP A 2 -1.72 -24.25 -14.64
CA ASP A 2 -2.77 -25.05 -15.29
C ASP A 2 -3.55 -24.17 -16.26
N PHE A 3 -3.07 -24.08 -17.51
CA PHE A 3 -3.58 -23.13 -18.49
C PHE A 3 -3.59 -23.77 -19.86
N THR A 4 -4.75 -23.76 -20.52
CA THR A 4 -4.89 -24.27 -21.89
C THR A 4 -5.61 -23.27 -22.77
N VAL A 5 -5.20 -23.22 -24.04
CA VAL A 5 -5.82 -22.35 -25.04
C VAL A 5 -6.27 -23.18 -26.23
N THR A 6 -7.55 -23.07 -26.58
CA THR A 6 -8.16 -23.86 -27.65
C THR A 6 -8.87 -22.97 -28.66
N PRO A 7 -8.59 -23.09 -29.97
CA PRO A 7 -9.39 -22.45 -31.02
C PRO A 7 -10.85 -22.89 -30.95
N VAL A 8 -11.80 -21.95 -31.06
CA VAL A 8 -13.19 -22.34 -31.32
C VAL A 8 -13.27 -22.88 -32.75
N GLY A 9 -13.65 -24.17 -32.89
CA GLY A 9 -13.65 -24.89 -34.16
C GLY A 9 -12.46 -25.83 -34.37
N GLY A 10 -11.53 -25.89 -33.40
CA GLY A 10 -10.34 -26.74 -33.46
C GLY A 10 -9.21 -26.14 -34.29
N PHE A 11 -8.03 -26.75 -34.21
CA PHE A 11 -6.90 -26.29 -35.02
C PHE A 11 -7.09 -26.73 -36.48
N GLY A 12 -6.92 -25.79 -37.43
CA GLY A 12 -6.91 -26.10 -38.86
C GLY A 12 -5.68 -26.93 -39.25
N ALA A 13 -5.67 -27.53 -40.45
CA ALA A 13 -4.50 -28.25 -40.95
C ALA A 13 -3.35 -27.26 -41.29
N GLY A 14 -2.23 -27.34 -40.57
CA GLY A 14 -1.08 -26.45 -40.77
C GLY A 14 -0.06 -26.50 -39.62
N ASP A 15 0.97 -25.65 -39.69
CA ASP A 15 1.93 -25.45 -38.60
C ASP A 15 1.29 -24.59 -37.49
N TYR A 16 1.32 -25.09 -36.25
CA TYR A 16 0.68 -24.45 -35.10
C TYR A 16 1.55 -23.39 -34.42
N ALA A 17 2.82 -23.25 -34.83
CA ALA A 17 3.77 -22.29 -34.27
C ALA A 17 3.34 -20.82 -34.44
N GLU A 18 2.44 -20.52 -35.37
CA GLU A 18 1.96 -19.16 -35.65
C GLU A 18 0.54 -18.89 -35.13
N TYR A 19 -0.12 -19.88 -34.49
CA TYR A 19 -1.54 -19.73 -34.14
C TYR A 19 -1.78 -18.71 -33.02
N LEU A 20 -1.03 -18.80 -31.92
CA LEU A 20 -1.15 -17.86 -30.80
C LEU A 20 0.13 -17.86 -29.97
N ASN A 21 0.72 -16.68 -29.79
CA ASN A 21 1.82 -16.48 -28.86
C ASN A 21 1.25 -16.06 -27.51
N VAL A 22 1.52 -16.84 -26.46
CA VAL A 22 1.06 -16.55 -25.09
C VAL A 22 2.24 -16.48 -24.14
N PHE A 23 2.27 -15.44 -23.29
CA PHE A 23 3.25 -15.31 -22.21
C PHE A 23 2.52 -15.08 -20.90
N ILE A 24 2.69 -16.01 -19.94
CA ILE A 24 2.12 -15.88 -18.60
C ILE A 24 2.96 -14.88 -17.83
N THR A 25 2.30 -13.85 -17.29
CA THR A 25 2.94 -12.75 -16.55
C THR A 25 2.70 -12.84 -15.06
N ASP A 26 1.58 -13.44 -14.64
CA ASP A 26 1.28 -13.71 -13.23
C ASP A 26 0.41 -14.97 -13.10
N TRP A 27 0.62 -15.76 -12.05
CA TRP A 27 -0.08 -17.02 -11.82
C TRP A 27 -0.15 -17.39 -10.34
N GLN A 28 -1.01 -16.69 -9.58
CA GLN A 28 -1.16 -16.91 -8.14
C GLN A 28 -2.03 -18.14 -7.88
N THR A 29 -1.54 -19.11 -7.12
CA THR A 29 -2.28 -20.35 -6.76
C THR A 29 -2.85 -20.30 -5.33
N SER A 30 -2.62 -19.21 -4.61
CA SER A 30 -3.11 -18.94 -3.26
C SER A 30 -3.29 -17.42 -3.07
N GLY A 31 -3.94 -17.00 -1.99
CA GLY A 31 -4.16 -15.57 -1.73
C GLY A 31 -5.19 -14.96 -2.69
N THR A 32 -4.78 -14.13 -3.64
CA THR A 32 -5.70 -13.39 -4.52
C THR A 32 -6.23 -14.22 -5.69
N TYR A 33 -5.57 -15.34 -5.99
CA TYR A 33 -5.85 -16.22 -7.14
C TYR A 33 -5.84 -15.51 -8.51
N THR A 34 -5.28 -14.29 -8.57
CA THR A 34 -5.12 -13.52 -9.79
C THR A 34 -4.29 -14.28 -10.81
N LYS A 35 -4.74 -14.25 -12.07
CA LYS A 35 -4.01 -14.81 -13.21
C LYS A 35 -3.79 -13.71 -14.23
N ALA A 36 -2.62 -13.67 -14.86
CA ALA A 36 -2.34 -12.73 -15.93
C ALA A 36 -1.48 -13.33 -17.03
N TRP A 37 -1.80 -12.99 -18.27
CA TRP A 37 -0.99 -13.35 -19.43
C TRP A 37 -1.11 -12.31 -20.55
N THR A 38 -0.19 -12.35 -21.49
CA THR A 38 -0.32 -11.64 -22.77
C THR A 38 -0.60 -12.64 -23.87
N ALA A 39 -1.40 -12.26 -24.86
CA ALA A 39 -1.60 -13.07 -26.06
C ALA A 39 -1.56 -12.21 -27.32
N SER A 40 -0.95 -12.73 -28.39
CA SER A 40 -0.86 -12.06 -29.68
C SER A 40 -0.89 -13.06 -30.83
N SER A 41 -1.51 -12.70 -31.95
CA SER A 41 -1.58 -13.54 -33.14
C SER A 41 -2.08 -12.77 -34.37
N THR A 42 -1.58 -13.15 -35.54
CA THR A 42 -2.07 -12.63 -36.82
C THR A 42 -3.20 -13.45 -37.44
N ILE A 43 -3.53 -14.64 -36.90
CA ILE A 43 -4.47 -15.61 -37.52
C ILE A 43 -5.57 -16.16 -36.59
N ALA A 44 -5.36 -16.16 -35.27
CA ALA A 44 -6.37 -16.49 -34.26
C ALA A 44 -7.56 -15.54 -34.35
N THR A 45 -8.74 -16.12 -34.11
CA THR A 45 -10.03 -15.43 -34.15
C THR A 45 -10.70 -15.55 -32.79
N THR A 46 -11.47 -16.61 -32.57
CA THR A 46 -12.07 -16.90 -31.28
C THR A 46 -11.29 -18.01 -30.60
N THR A 47 -10.87 -17.78 -29.36
CA THR A 47 -10.21 -18.79 -28.53
C THR A 47 -10.91 -18.96 -27.20
N LEU A 48 -10.77 -20.16 -26.65
CA LEU A 48 -11.16 -20.54 -25.30
C LEU A 48 -9.88 -20.57 -24.45
N TYR A 49 -9.85 -19.76 -23.41
CA TYR A 49 -8.86 -19.81 -22.35
C TYR A 49 -9.43 -20.62 -21.20
N THR A 50 -8.94 -21.82 -21.00
CA THR A 50 -9.22 -22.59 -19.79
C THR A 50 -8.14 -22.28 -18.77
N VAL A 51 -8.56 -21.61 -17.70
CA VAL A 51 -7.71 -21.11 -16.63
C VAL A 51 -7.98 -21.96 -15.40
N GLY A 52 -7.00 -22.78 -15.02
CA GLY A 52 -6.99 -23.59 -13.81
C GLY A 52 -6.30 -22.90 -12.65
N ASP A 53 -6.06 -23.66 -11.58
CA ASP A 53 -5.55 -23.15 -10.30
C ASP A 53 -6.36 -21.96 -9.74
N LEU A 54 -7.64 -21.85 -10.10
CA LEU A 54 -8.58 -20.92 -9.48
C LEU A 54 -9.16 -21.56 -8.23
N ARG A 55 -9.82 -20.77 -7.38
CA ARG A 55 -10.60 -21.35 -6.30
C ARG A 55 -11.80 -22.08 -6.90
N PRO A 56 -12.19 -23.26 -6.39
CA PRO A 56 -13.40 -23.93 -6.84
C PRO A 56 -14.66 -23.09 -6.61
N ASP A 57 -15.64 -23.24 -7.49
CA ASP A 57 -17.01 -22.70 -7.33
C ASP A 57 -17.10 -21.18 -7.07
N ALA A 58 -16.16 -20.39 -7.61
CA ALA A 58 -16.05 -18.94 -7.38
C ALA A 58 -16.21 -18.10 -8.66
N ALA A 59 -16.57 -16.83 -8.49
CA ALA A 59 -16.89 -15.92 -9.58
C ALA A 59 -15.69 -15.09 -10.04
N TYR A 60 -15.24 -15.33 -11.26
CA TYR A 60 -14.11 -14.63 -11.84
C TYR A 60 -14.52 -13.72 -12.99
N THR A 61 -13.84 -12.59 -13.10
CA THR A 61 -13.94 -11.66 -14.23
C THR A 61 -12.65 -11.72 -15.05
N LEU A 62 -12.77 -11.92 -16.35
CA LEU A 62 -11.70 -11.69 -17.31
C LEU A 62 -11.70 -10.22 -17.71
N PHE A 63 -10.54 -9.59 -17.61
CA PHE A 63 -10.23 -8.30 -18.20
C PHE A 63 -9.30 -8.48 -19.39
N VAL A 64 -9.50 -7.64 -20.40
CA VAL A 64 -8.62 -7.53 -21.57
C VAL A 64 -8.17 -6.08 -21.65
N ASP A 65 -6.86 -5.84 -21.64
CA ASP A 65 -6.26 -4.49 -21.57
C ASP A 65 -6.87 -3.63 -20.45
N SER A 66 -6.96 -4.24 -19.27
CA SER A 66 -7.56 -3.65 -18.06
C SER A 66 -9.05 -3.28 -18.20
N THR A 67 -9.70 -3.67 -19.30
CA THR A 67 -11.13 -3.47 -19.51
C THR A 67 -11.88 -4.75 -19.21
N ARG A 68 -12.90 -4.67 -18.35
CA ARG A 68 -13.76 -5.80 -18.01
C ARG A 68 -14.38 -6.38 -19.29
N TYR A 69 -14.14 -7.66 -19.53
CA TYR A 69 -14.55 -8.33 -20.76
C TYR A 69 -15.73 -9.27 -20.52
N THR A 70 -15.55 -10.29 -19.67
CA THR A 70 -16.60 -11.28 -19.37
C THR A 70 -16.40 -11.90 -17.99
N THR A 71 -17.37 -12.68 -17.53
CA THR A 71 -17.31 -13.42 -16.27
C THR A 71 -17.46 -14.91 -16.51
N ALA A 72 -16.81 -15.72 -15.68
CA ALA A 72 -17.01 -17.16 -15.62
C ALA A 72 -17.04 -17.62 -14.16
N GLN A 73 -17.73 -18.73 -13.90
CA GLN A 73 -17.59 -19.46 -12.65
C GLN A 73 -16.53 -20.54 -12.85
N SER A 74 -15.65 -20.72 -11.88
CA SER A 74 -14.81 -21.91 -11.82
C SER A 74 -15.66 -23.13 -11.43
N ASP A 75 -15.25 -24.31 -11.91
CA ASP A 75 -15.84 -25.58 -11.51
C ASP A 75 -15.32 -26.04 -10.14
N SER A 76 -15.82 -27.19 -9.66
CA SER A 76 -15.38 -27.80 -8.39
C SER A 76 -13.90 -28.19 -8.36
N GLY A 77 -13.22 -28.19 -9.51
CA GLY A 77 -11.79 -28.43 -9.65
C GLY A 77 -10.94 -27.16 -9.69
N GLY A 78 -11.56 -25.97 -9.66
CA GLY A 78 -10.86 -24.69 -9.77
C GLY A 78 -10.49 -24.31 -11.20
N SER A 79 -11.28 -24.75 -12.18
CA SER A 79 -11.07 -24.41 -13.60
C SER A 79 -12.22 -23.57 -14.15
N ALA A 80 -11.91 -22.47 -14.83
CA ALA A 80 -12.89 -21.63 -15.52
C ALA A 80 -12.51 -21.45 -17.00
N VAL A 81 -13.52 -21.39 -17.88
CA VAL A 81 -13.31 -21.19 -19.32
C VAL A 81 -13.80 -19.80 -19.72
N PHE A 82 -12.92 -19.01 -20.33
CA PHE A 82 -13.23 -17.70 -20.88
C PHE A 82 -13.13 -17.74 -22.41
N THR A 83 -14.17 -17.26 -23.09
CA THR A 83 -14.15 -17.12 -24.56
C THR A 83 -13.76 -15.70 -24.91
N TYR A 84 -12.72 -15.52 -25.74
CA TYR A 84 -12.37 -14.22 -26.32
C TYR A 84 -12.59 -14.24 -27.82
N SER A 85 -13.37 -13.28 -28.32
CA SER A 85 -13.74 -13.10 -29.74
C SER A 85 -13.37 -11.70 -30.26
N GLY A 86 -12.14 -11.26 -30.00
CA GLY A 86 -11.62 -9.98 -30.48
C GLY A 86 -10.52 -10.15 -31.53
N ASP A 87 -9.99 -9.03 -32.02
CA ASP A 87 -8.73 -9.07 -32.76
C ASP A 87 -7.60 -9.51 -31.84
N TYR A 88 -6.60 -10.17 -32.45
CA TYR A 88 -5.47 -10.74 -31.74
C TYR A 88 -4.20 -9.90 -31.95
N SER A 89 -4.34 -8.58 -31.90
CA SER A 89 -3.17 -7.73 -31.65
C SER A 89 -2.58 -8.03 -30.26
N ALA A 90 -1.43 -7.48 -29.89
CA ALA A 90 -0.85 -7.78 -28.58
C ALA A 90 -1.77 -7.28 -27.45
N HIS A 91 -2.40 -8.20 -26.72
CA HIS A 91 -3.34 -7.92 -25.64
C HIS A 91 -2.82 -8.47 -24.31
N THR A 92 -3.20 -7.81 -23.23
CA THR A 92 -3.02 -8.26 -21.84
C THR A 92 -4.34 -8.81 -21.32
N PHE A 93 -4.29 -9.90 -20.57
CA PHE A 93 -5.44 -10.58 -19.99
C PHE A 93 -5.20 -10.72 -18.49
N THR A 94 -6.20 -10.39 -17.67
CA THR A 94 -6.19 -10.67 -16.23
C THR A 94 -7.48 -11.33 -15.79
N VAL A 95 -7.39 -12.26 -14.84
CA VAL A 95 -8.53 -12.94 -14.22
C VAL A 95 -8.51 -12.62 -12.73
N GLU A 96 -9.61 -12.05 -12.24
CA GLU A 96 -9.73 -11.53 -10.87
C GLU A 96 -11.02 -12.04 -10.20
N ASP A 97 -10.95 -12.36 -8.91
CA ASP A 97 -12.08 -12.78 -8.10
C ASP A 97 -13.02 -11.59 -7.82
N THR A 98 -14.31 -11.80 -8.02
CA THR A 98 -15.35 -10.78 -7.82
C THR A 98 -16.45 -11.23 -6.86
N THR A 99 -16.21 -12.32 -6.13
CA THR A 99 -17.14 -12.85 -5.15
C THR A 99 -17.11 -11.98 -3.91
N ALA A 100 -18.24 -11.33 -3.58
CA ALA A 100 -18.33 -10.57 -2.36
C ALA A 100 -18.51 -11.48 -1.13
N PRO A 101 -18.11 -11.03 0.07
CA PRO A 101 -18.33 -11.79 1.30
C PRO A 101 -19.80 -12.12 1.52
N ALA A 102 -20.07 -13.15 2.32
CA ALA A 102 -21.43 -13.56 2.65
C ALA A 102 -22.17 -12.48 3.45
N ILE A 103 -23.47 -12.33 3.18
CA ILE A 103 -24.35 -11.39 3.90
C ILE A 103 -24.39 -11.76 5.40
N PHE A 104 -24.37 -10.74 6.26
CA PHE A 104 -24.36 -10.87 7.72
C PHE A 104 -25.30 -9.84 8.38
N ALA A 105 -25.52 -9.96 9.69
CA ALA A 105 -26.51 -9.17 10.42
C ALA A 105 -25.90 -8.42 11.62
N LEU A 106 -26.46 -7.25 11.93
CA LEU A 106 -26.13 -6.46 13.12
C LEU A 106 -26.79 -7.06 14.38
N THR A 107 -26.14 -6.93 15.53
CA THR A 107 -26.64 -7.49 16.79
C THR A 107 -26.89 -6.43 17.88
N SER A 108 -26.00 -5.44 18.05
CA SER A 108 -26.18 -4.40 19.07
C SER A 108 -25.55 -3.07 18.64
N PRO A 109 -26.15 -1.90 18.95
CA PRO A 109 -27.49 -1.71 19.51
C PRO A 109 -28.58 -2.25 18.58
N ALA A 110 -29.62 -2.84 19.16
CA ALA A 110 -30.75 -3.34 18.40
C ALA A 110 -31.45 -2.19 17.65
N ASN A 111 -32.09 -2.50 16.52
CA ASN A 111 -32.81 -1.49 15.73
C ASN A 111 -33.92 -0.82 16.57
N GLY A 112 -33.87 0.51 16.67
CA GLY A 112 -34.74 1.34 17.49
C GLY A 112 -34.36 1.45 18.98
N ALA A 113 -33.20 0.92 19.40
CA ALA A 113 -32.81 0.94 20.81
C ALA A 113 -32.55 2.37 21.33
N THR A 114 -32.75 2.58 22.63
CA THR A 114 -32.29 3.79 23.33
C THR A 114 -31.15 3.42 24.27
N ILE A 115 -30.02 4.12 24.14
CA ILE A 115 -28.81 3.91 24.93
C ILE A 115 -28.45 5.19 25.69
N SER A 116 -27.63 5.06 26.73
CA SER A 116 -27.10 6.23 27.45
C SER A 116 -26.01 6.89 26.62
N SER A 117 -25.98 8.23 26.57
CA SER A 117 -24.91 8.97 25.89
C SER A 117 -23.54 8.61 26.45
N GLY A 118 -22.58 8.31 25.57
CA GLY A 118 -21.22 7.95 25.96
C GLY A 118 -20.60 6.92 25.00
N SER A 119 -19.64 6.16 25.53
CA SER A 119 -18.97 5.06 24.81
C SER A 119 -19.91 3.86 24.68
N THR A 120 -20.15 3.42 23.44
CA THR A 120 -21.04 2.29 23.11
C THR A 120 -20.30 1.28 22.26
N ILE A 121 -20.55 -0.01 22.50
CA ILE A 121 -20.04 -1.09 21.66
C ILE A 121 -21.08 -1.41 20.59
N LEU A 122 -20.69 -1.26 19.33
CA LEU A 122 -21.40 -1.77 18.17
C LEU A 122 -20.95 -3.20 17.91
N SER A 123 -21.88 -4.12 17.63
CA SER A 123 -21.57 -5.53 17.38
C SER A 123 -22.41 -6.12 16.25
N TRP A 124 -21.83 -7.08 15.54
CA TRP A 124 -22.46 -7.79 14.42
C TRP A 124 -22.07 -9.27 14.41
N ASN A 125 -22.78 -10.07 13.61
CA ASN A 125 -22.40 -11.44 13.30
C ASN A 125 -21.26 -11.43 12.29
N ALA A 126 -20.34 -12.38 12.38
CA ALA A 126 -19.29 -12.52 11.37
C ALA A 126 -19.90 -12.79 9.99
N SER A 127 -19.46 -12.04 8.99
CA SER A 127 -19.47 -12.45 7.59
C SER A 127 -18.43 -13.54 7.39
N SER A 128 -18.70 -14.42 6.44
CA SER A 128 -17.73 -15.40 5.96
C SER A 128 -17.49 -15.14 4.50
N ASP A 129 -16.23 -15.20 4.11
CA ASP A 129 -15.87 -15.37 2.73
C ASP A 129 -14.99 -16.60 2.69
N ALA A 130 -15.61 -17.76 2.41
CA ALA A 130 -14.86 -19.00 2.28
C ALA A 130 -14.02 -18.98 0.98
N GLU A 131 -14.28 -17.99 0.13
CA GLU A 131 -13.87 -17.89 -1.25
C GLU A 131 -12.84 -16.78 -1.51
N SER A 132 -12.59 -15.80 -0.63
CA SER A 132 -11.51 -14.78 -0.81
C SER A 132 -10.71 -14.42 0.44
N GLU A 133 -11.03 -15.02 1.60
CA GLU A 133 -10.62 -14.57 2.94
C GLU A 133 -11.10 -13.14 3.23
N LEU A 134 -12.00 -13.03 4.21
CA LEU A 134 -12.45 -11.73 4.67
C LEU A 134 -11.28 -10.94 5.27
N THR A 135 -11.12 -9.67 4.90
CA THR A 135 -10.04 -8.81 5.43
C THR A 135 -10.52 -7.91 6.56
N SER A 136 -11.68 -7.27 6.40
CA SER A 136 -12.12 -6.24 7.34
C SER A 136 -13.62 -5.99 7.39
N TYR A 137 -14.05 -5.30 8.45
CA TYR A 137 -15.34 -4.64 8.56
C TYR A 137 -15.17 -3.14 8.77
N THR A 138 -15.77 -2.33 7.92
CA THR A 138 -15.90 -0.87 8.09
C THR A 138 -17.25 -0.54 8.69
N VAL A 139 -17.27 0.16 9.81
CA VAL A 139 -18.49 0.59 10.51
C VAL A 139 -18.82 2.02 10.11
N VAL A 140 -20.06 2.25 9.69
CA VAL A 140 -20.55 3.55 9.22
C VAL A 140 -21.71 4.00 10.09
N ILE A 141 -21.64 5.24 10.60
CA ILE A 141 -22.69 5.90 11.36
C ILE A 141 -23.03 7.24 10.69
N ASP A 142 -24.32 7.49 10.46
CA ASP A 142 -24.84 8.70 9.82
C ASP A 142 -24.15 9.04 8.49
N GLY A 143 -23.79 8.01 7.73
CA GLY A 143 -23.07 8.11 6.45
C GLY A 143 -21.57 8.34 6.57
N THR A 144 -21.02 8.40 7.78
CA THR A 144 -19.58 8.59 8.03
C THR A 144 -18.94 7.31 8.55
N SER A 145 -17.80 6.90 7.97
CA SER A 145 -17.02 5.79 8.53
C SER A 145 -16.44 6.19 9.88
N VAL A 146 -16.72 5.40 10.92
CA VAL A 146 -16.28 5.67 12.29
C VAL A 146 -15.15 4.74 12.75
N GLY A 147 -14.80 3.75 11.93
CA GLY A 147 -13.70 2.85 12.18
C GLY A 147 -13.78 1.58 11.35
N THR A 148 -12.65 0.87 11.29
CA THR A 148 -12.51 -0.41 10.62
C THR A 148 -11.92 -1.43 11.58
N THR A 149 -12.36 -2.67 11.50
CA THR A 149 -11.88 -3.80 12.30
C THR A 149 -11.38 -4.92 11.38
N VAL A 150 -10.45 -5.74 11.85
CA VAL A 150 -10.01 -6.93 11.10
C VAL A 150 -11.10 -8.00 11.11
N ALA A 151 -11.11 -8.90 10.13
CA ALA A 151 -12.15 -9.93 9.95
C ALA A 151 -12.47 -10.80 11.18
N GLY A 152 -11.51 -10.98 12.10
CA GLY A 152 -11.71 -11.72 13.35
C GLY A 152 -12.41 -10.94 14.47
N THR A 153 -12.66 -9.64 14.28
CA THR A 153 -13.26 -8.76 15.29
C THR A 153 -14.61 -8.25 14.81
N THR A 154 -15.70 -8.64 15.49
CA THR A 154 -17.07 -8.26 15.11
C THR A 154 -17.69 -7.22 16.04
N THR A 155 -16.84 -6.40 16.66
CA THR A 155 -17.25 -5.35 17.59
C THR A 155 -16.39 -4.09 17.41
N LEU A 156 -17.00 -2.91 17.52
CA LEU A 156 -16.29 -1.62 17.53
C LEU A 156 -16.85 -0.71 18.62
N THR A 157 -15.97 -0.16 19.47
CA THR A 157 -16.36 0.82 20.48
C THR A 157 -16.32 2.23 19.89
N VAL A 158 -17.42 2.97 20.03
CA VAL A 158 -17.59 4.32 19.48
C VAL A 158 -18.08 5.29 20.56
N THR A 159 -17.62 6.53 20.51
CA THR A 159 -18.16 7.61 21.36
C THR A 159 -19.11 8.46 20.53
N LEU A 160 -20.35 8.63 21.00
CA LEU A 160 -21.41 9.24 20.22
C LEU A 160 -21.93 10.53 20.87
N SER A 161 -22.30 11.48 20.02
CA SER A 161 -23.08 12.63 20.43
C SER A 161 -24.48 12.21 20.85
N CYS A 162 -25.23 13.12 21.46
CA CYS A 162 -26.64 12.87 21.69
C CYS A 162 -27.41 12.95 20.36
N GLY A 163 -28.44 12.13 20.23
CA GLY A 163 -29.32 12.15 19.07
C GLY A 163 -29.66 10.77 18.56
N THR A 164 -30.43 10.73 17.48
CA THR A 164 -30.72 9.51 16.76
C THR A 164 -29.65 9.30 15.70
N HIS A 165 -29.08 8.09 15.68
CA HIS A 165 -28.04 7.67 14.76
C HIS A 165 -28.52 6.50 13.91
N ALA A 166 -28.11 6.46 12.65
CA ALA A 166 -28.28 5.33 11.74
C ALA A 166 -26.92 4.68 11.47
N TRP A 167 -26.82 3.35 11.53
CA TRP A 167 -25.55 2.66 11.34
C TRP A 167 -25.67 1.36 10.56
N TYR A 168 -24.60 1.01 9.86
CA TYR A 168 -24.44 -0.27 9.19
C TYR A 168 -22.96 -0.67 9.16
N VAL A 169 -22.69 -1.92 8.82
CA VAL A 169 -21.33 -2.45 8.72
C VAL A 169 -21.12 -2.98 7.30
N ARG A 170 -19.97 -2.68 6.72
CA ARG A 170 -19.54 -3.16 5.41
C ARG A 170 -18.37 -4.13 5.59
N ALA A 171 -18.55 -5.38 5.18
CA ALA A 171 -17.49 -6.38 5.12
C ALA A 171 -16.75 -6.25 3.78
N THR A 172 -15.43 -6.47 3.80
CA THR A 172 -14.53 -6.40 2.64
C THR A 172 -13.62 -7.63 2.62
N ASP A 173 -13.43 -8.26 1.45
CA ASP A 173 -12.51 -9.39 1.25
C ASP A 173 -11.08 -8.92 0.87
N LEU A 174 -10.22 -9.85 0.45
CA LEU A 174 -8.85 -9.55 0.00
C LEU A 174 -8.79 -8.83 -1.35
N MET A 175 -9.87 -8.89 -2.13
CA MET A 175 -10.03 -8.34 -3.48
C MET A 175 -10.92 -7.08 -3.51
N ASP A 176 -11.10 -6.46 -2.34
CA ASP A 176 -11.94 -5.28 -2.13
C ASP A 176 -13.42 -5.44 -2.52
N ASN A 177 -13.89 -6.68 -2.75
CA ASN A 177 -15.31 -6.96 -2.89
C ASN A 177 -16.00 -6.71 -1.55
N THR A 178 -17.15 -6.03 -1.61
CA THR A 178 -17.85 -5.63 -0.38
C THR A 178 -19.29 -6.08 -0.33
N VAL A 179 -19.75 -6.34 0.89
CA VAL A 179 -21.15 -6.52 1.22
C VAL A 179 -21.50 -5.68 2.44
N SER A 180 -22.65 -5.02 2.41
CA SER A 180 -23.14 -4.22 3.55
C SER A 180 -24.27 -4.94 4.26
N SER A 181 -24.27 -4.87 5.59
CA SER A 181 -25.42 -5.27 6.40
C SER A 181 -26.64 -4.37 6.11
N SER A 182 -27.79 -4.76 6.66
CA SER A 182 -28.91 -3.81 6.80
C SER A 182 -28.53 -2.65 7.73
N THR A 183 -29.23 -1.53 7.58
CA THR A 183 -29.07 -0.34 8.45
C THR A 183 -29.98 -0.43 9.67
N PHE A 184 -29.41 -0.26 10.86
CA PHE A 184 -30.15 -0.11 12.13
C PHE A 184 -30.14 1.36 12.57
N THR A 185 -31.14 1.77 13.35
CA THR A 185 -31.16 3.08 14.03
C THR A 185 -31.15 2.89 15.54
N PHE A 186 -30.64 3.87 16.29
CA PHE A 186 -30.75 3.92 17.75
C PHE A 186 -30.66 5.36 18.25
N THR A 187 -31.11 5.62 19.48
CA THR A 187 -31.08 6.95 20.10
C THR A 187 -30.14 6.99 21.30
N SER A 188 -29.16 7.89 21.25
CA SER A 188 -28.25 8.23 22.35
C SER A 188 -28.86 9.35 23.20
N SER A 189 -29.28 9.01 24.43
CA SER A 189 -29.94 9.93 25.36
C SER A 189 -28.94 10.76 26.17
N CYS A 190 -29.06 12.09 26.15
CA CYS A 190 -28.19 12.95 26.96
C CYS A 190 -28.40 12.71 28.45
N SER A 191 -27.31 12.58 29.21
CA SER A 191 -27.34 12.60 30.67
C SER A 191 -27.78 13.99 31.19
N GLY A 192 -29.08 14.22 31.25
CA GLY A 192 -29.67 15.27 32.06
C GLY A 192 -29.63 14.86 33.52
N GLY A 193 -28.84 15.56 34.34
CA GLY A 193 -28.90 15.43 35.79
C GLY A 193 -30.32 15.72 36.29
N GLY A 194 -30.96 14.70 36.87
CA GLY A 194 -32.27 14.81 37.51
C GLY A 194 -32.47 13.62 38.45
N GLY A 195 -32.38 13.88 39.76
CA GLY A 195 -32.56 12.88 40.81
C GLY A 195 -34.02 12.46 41.00
N GLY A 196 -34.22 11.27 41.56
CA GLY A 196 -35.50 10.75 42.03
C GLY A 196 -35.37 9.28 42.41
N GLY A 197 -35.52 8.96 43.69
CA GLY A 197 -35.12 7.67 44.27
C GLY A 197 -36.11 6.52 44.17
N GLY A 198 -35.72 5.40 44.79
CA GLY A 198 -36.61 4.28 45.08
C GLY A 198 -35.86 2.98 45.43
N GLY A 199 -36.05 2.51 46.66
CA GLY A 199 -36.36 1.10 46.92
C GLY A 199 -35.21 0.08 46.99
N SER A 200 -34.80 -0.20 48.22
CA SER A 200 -34.14 -1.41 48.70
C SER A 200 -34.75 -2.73 48.20
N SER A 201 -33.91 -3.72 47.87
CA SER A 201 -34.14 -5.13 48.22
C SER A 201 -32.83 -5.93 48.19
N HIS A 202 -32.80 -6.97 49.03
CA HIS A 202 -31.67 -7.74 49.51
C HIS A 202 -31.08 -8.70 48.46
N SER A 203 -29.79 -9.02 48.58
CA SER A 203 -29.33 -10.41 48.82
C SER A 203 -27.81 -10.50 48.88
N SER A 204 -27.33 -10.89 50.05
CA SER A 204 -26.03 -11.44 50.39
C SER A 204 -25.63 -12.65 49.54
N SER A 205 -24.33 -12.79 49.24
CA SER A 205 -23.54 -13.96 49.66
C SER A 205 -22.05 -13.79 49.34
N SER A 206 -21.24 -14.12 50.34
CA SER A 206 -19.78 -14.14 50.33
C SER A 206 -19.27 -15.59 50.29
N VAL A 207 -17.94 -15.70 50.06
CA VAL A 207 -17.01 -16.82 50.35
C VAL A 207 -17.10 -17.99 49.34
N VAL A 208 -16.01 -18.57 48.77
CA VAL A 208 -14.67 -18.94 49.31
C VAL A 208 -13.64 -19.13 48.16
N PRO A 209 -12.33 -18.83 48.36
CA PRO A 209 -11.22 -19.25 47.50
C PRO A 209 -10.43 -20.44 48.08
N ILE A 210 -9.91 -21.35 47.24
CA ILE A 210 -8.93 -22.40 47.64
C ILE A 210 -8.02 -22.77 46.43
N PRO A 211 -6.83 -23.42 46.60
CA PRO A 211 -5.53 -22.77 46.59
C PRO A 211 -4.56 -23.33 45.53
N SER A 212 -3.38 -22.72 45.47
CA SER A 212 -2.21 -23.02 44.65
C SER A 212 -1.62 -24.42 44.89
N VAL A 213 -1.04 -25.03 43.85
CA VAL A 213 -0.07 -26.12 43.96
C VAL A 213 1.26 -25.66 43.37
N THR A 214 2.30 -25.71 44.19
CA THR A 214 3.70 -25.48 43.82
C THR A 214 4.39 -26.82 43.64
N ALA A 215 5.18 -26.97 42.58
CA ALA A 215 6.28 -27.94 42.53
C ALA A 215 7.52 -27.28 41.92
N ILE A 216 8.67 -27.55 42.56
CA ILE A 216 10.02 -26.98 42.43
C ILE A 216 10.87 -27.85 41.46
N PRO A 217 11.98 -27.35 40.87
CA PRO A 217 12.39 -27.63 39.49
C PRO A 217 13.47 -28.72 39.34
N ILE A 218 13.79 -29.06 38.08
CA ILE A 218 15.03 -29.73 37.69
C ILE A 218 15.65 -28.89 36.57
N ALA A 219 16.89 -28.45 36.76
CA ALA A 219 17.69 -27.70 35.80
C ALA A 219 18.86 -28.57 35.30
N GLN A 220 19.03 -28.64 33.97
CA GLN A 220 20.24 -28.93 33.16
C GLN A 220 19.72 -29.04 31.71
N ASP A 221 20.17 -28.31 30.70
CA ASP A 221 21.50 -27.79 30.41
C ASP A 221 21.42 -26.39 29.77
N ALA A 222 22.43 -25.57 30.07
CA ALA A 222 22.64 -24.27 29.47
C ALA A 222 23.21 -24.43 28.06
N VAL A 223 22.44 -24.00 27.06
CA VAL A 223 22.94 -23.60 25.75
C VAL A 223 22.95 -22.08 25.74
N GLN A 224 23.99 -21.49 25.19
CA GLN A 224 24.21 -20.05 25.07
C GLN A 224 22.94 -19.36 24.51
N GLU A 225 22.10 -18.81 25.39
CA GLU A 225 20.91 -18.08 24.95
C GLU A 225 21.35 -16.80 24.27
N ASP A 226 20.94 -16.64 23.01
CA ASP A 226 20.86 -15.36 22.33
C ASP A 226 20.32 -14.33 23.32
N ILE A 227 21.03 -13.22 23.49
CA ILE A 227 20.64 -12.15 24.43
C ILE A 227 19.37 -11.50 23.88
N HIS A 228 18.22 -12.08 24.20
CA HIS A 228 16.91 -11.50 23.98
C HIS A 228 16.66 -10.52 25.14
N ILE A 229 16.34 -9.27 24.81
CA ILE A 229 15.99 -8.30 25.84
C ILE A 229 14.70 -8.79 26.53
N ALA A 230 14.79 -9.05 27.84
CA ALA A 230 13.69 -9.59 28.64
C ALA A 230 12.93 -8.51 29.42
N ASP A 231 13.53 -7.34 29.64
CA ASP A 231 12.95 -6.24 30.40
C ASP A 231 12.38 -5.16 29.47
N PRO A 232 11.04 -4.98 29.41
CA PRO A 232 10.39 -3.93 28.63
C PRO A 232 10.86 -2.51 28.98
N ALA A 233 11.39 -2.29 30.19
CA ALA A 233 11.90 -0.97 30.59
C ALA A 233 13.14 -0.52 29.79
N GLN A 234 13.77 -1.42 29.03
CA GLN A 234 14.90 -1.11 28.14
C GLN A 234 14.47 -0.83 26.69
N LEU A 235 13.19 -1.01 26.36
CA LEU A 235 12.66 -0.83 25.02
C LEU A 235 11.96 0.54 24.91
N ALA A 236 12.42 1.36 23.97
CA ALA A 236 11.93 2.70 23.73
C ALA A 236 11.03 2.78 22.48
N ASP A 237 10.25 3.85 22.42
CA ASP A 237 9.47 4.20 21.23
C ASP A 237 10.41 4.41 20.02
N GLY A 238 10.01 3.90 18.87
CA GLY A 238 10.80 3.89 17.63
C GLY A 238 11.67 2.64 17.42
N MET A 239 11.72 1.70 18.37
CA MET A 239 12.51 0.48 18.20
C MET A 239 11.79 -0.58 17.35
N LEU A 240 12.51 -1.18 16.41
CA LEU A 240 12.07 -2.37 15.70
C LEU A 240 12.36 -3.59 16.57
N ILE A 241 11.35 -4.37 16.90
CA ILE A 241 11.47 -5.52 17.80
C ILE A 241 10.88 -6.78 17.17
N LYS A 242 11.45 -7.92 17.52
CA LYS A 242 11.02 -9.24 17.04
C LYS A 242 11.07 -10.27 18.17
N GLY A 243 9.98 -11.01 18.34
CA GLY A 243 9.90 -12.14 19.27
C GLY A 243 10.40 -13.45 18.64
N SER A 244 9.96 -14.59 19.16
CA SER A 244 10.28 -15.90 18.59
C SER A 244 9.61 -16.16 17.23
N GLY A 245 8.52 -15.44 16.94
CA GLY A 245 7.77 -15.52 15.69
C GLY A 245 8.38 -14.76 14.51
N PRO A 246 7.84 -14.95 13.28
CA PRO A 246 8.39 -14.34 12.07
C PRO A 246 8.13 -12.83 11.94
N ASN A 247 7.18 -12.30 12.71
CA ASN A 247 6.69 -10.93 12.58
C ASN A 247 7.64 -9.90 13.22
N ILE A 248 7.81 -8.76 12.56
CA ILE A 248 8.57 -7.62 13.07
C ILE A 248 7.59 -6.49 13.40
N TYR A 249 7.86 -5.81 14.51
CA TYR A 249 7.01 -4.74 15.03
C TYR A 249 7.85 -3.48 15.22
N ILE A 250 7.24 -2.31 15.02
CA ILE A 250 7.79 -1.04 15.50
C ILE A 250 7.08 -0.66 16.80
N LEU A 251 7.83 -0.28 17.84
CA LEU A 251 7.25 0.33 19.03
C LEU A 251 6.91 1.79 18.71
N ALA A 252 5.66 2.18 18.91
CA ALA A 252 5.21 3.55 18.72
C ALA A 252 4.06 3.86 19.68
N GLU A 253 4.11 5.00 20.35
CA GLU A 253 3.11 5.46 21.30
C GLU A 253 2.77 4.41 22.38
N ASN A 254 3.78 3.67 22.84
CA ASN A 254 3.64 2.58 23.82
C ASN A 254 2.83 1.36 23.31
N THR A 255 2.71 1.20 22.00
CA THR A 255 2.10 0.04 21.32
C THR A 255 3.10 -0.65 20.40
N LYS A 256 2.91 -1.94 20.13
CA LYS A 256 3.64 -2.67 19.09
C LYS A 256 2.83 -2.70 17.80
N ARG A 257 3.37 -2.15 16.72
CA ARG A 257 2.69 -2.08 15.42
C ARG A 257 3.33 -3.07 14.47
N TRP A 258 2.58 -4.07 14.03
CA TRP A 258 3.09 -5.11 13.14
C TRP A 258 3.40 -4.56 11.75
N ILE A 259 4.59 -4.83 11.22
CA ILE A 259 4.97 -4.52 9.85
C ILE A 259 4.63 -5.71 8.97
N VAL A 260 3.63 -5.54 8.12
CA VAL A 260 2.84 -6.64 7.53
C VAL A 260 3.59 -7.39 6.43
N SER A 261 4.62 -6.79 5.84
CA SER A 261 5.45 -7.45 4.82
C SER A 261 6.81 -6.81 4.72
N GLU A 262 7.79 -7.52 4.16
CA GLU A 262 9.09 -6.94 3.78
C GLU A 262 8.92 -5.73 2.84
N LYS A 263 7.93 -5.75 1.94
CA LYS A 263 7.61 -4.60 1.10
C LYS A 263 7.14 -3.40 1.93
N ALA A 264 6.32 -3.62 2.96
CA ALA A 264 5.94 -2.57 3.90
C ALA A 264 7.15 -2.09 4.72
N PHE A 265 7.97 -3.03 5.19
CA PHE A 265 9.19 -2.76 5.94
C PHE A 265 10.14 -1.84 5.17
N ASN A 266 10.43 -2.20 3.92
CA ASN A 266 11.27 -1.39 3.03
C ASN A 266 10.57 -0.08 2.61
N ALA A 267 9.25 -0.08 2.39
CA ALA A 267 8.48 1.12 2.01
C ALA A 267 8.41 2.19 3.11
N TYR A 268 8.48 1.78 4.39
CA TYR A 268 8.57 2.68 5.53
C TYR A 268 10.03 3.07 5.87
N GLY A 269 11.02 2.60 5.09
CA GLY A 269 12.44 2.94 5.27
C GLY A 269 13.10 2.26 6.47
N TYR A 270 12.54 1.15 6.96
CA TYR A 270 13.11 0.42 8.08
C TYR A 270 14.30 -0.44 7.65
N SER A 271 15.33 -0.50 8.51
CA SER A 271 16.52 -1.33 8.29
C SER A 271 16.43 -2.64 9.06
N TRP A 272 16.78 -3.75 8.40
CA TRP A 272 16.78 -5.08 9.00
C TRP A 272 17.80 -5.21 10.14
N ASP A 273 18.90 -4.47 10.08
CA ASP A 273 19.93 -4.45 11.12
C ASP A 273 19.48 -3.72 12.40
N ALA A 274 18.41 -2.91 12.31
CA ALA A 274 17.82 -2.22 13.45
C ALA A 274 16.81 -3.08 14.23
N VAL A 275 16.56 -4.33 13.80
CA VAL A 275 15.60 -5.24 14.45
C VAL A 275 16.23 -5.89 15.68
N VAL A 276 15.69 -5.55 16.86
CA VAL A 276 16.16 -6.05 18.14
C VAL A 276 15.36 -7.30 18.56
N PRO A 277 16.02 -8.46 18.78
CA PRO A 277 15.34 -9.64 19.31
C PRO A 277 14.96 -9.44 20.79
N VAL A 278 13.71 -9.74 21.12
CA VAL A 278 13.14 -9.60 22.46
C VAL A 278 12.44 -10.89 22.88
N THR A 279 12.28 -11.12 24.17
CA THR A 279 11.47 -12.26 24.64
C THR A 279 9.99 -12.05 24.29
N ASP A 280 9.24 -13.14 24.05
CA ASP A 280 7.80 -13.03 23.77
C ASP A 280 7.04 -12.41 24.94
N THR A 281 7.50 -12.60 26.18
CA THR A 281 6.92 -11.94 27.36
C THR A 281 7.07 -10.42 27.29
N ALA A 282 8.24 -9.91 26.88
CA ALA A 282 8.46 -8.49 26.70
C ALA A 282 7.72 -7.93 25.48
N LEU A 283 7.65 -8.68 24.38
CA LEU A 283 6.86 -8.30 23.21
C LEU A 283 5.36 -8.17 23.57
N ASN A 284 4.84 -9.12 24.35
CA ASN A 284 3.42 -9.16 24.71
C ASN A 284 3.01 -8.16 25.81
N SER A 285 3.94 -7.48 26.47
CA SER A 285 3.59 -6.40 27.41
C SER A 285 3.11 -5.12 26.71
N TYR A 286 3.37 -4.98 25.41
CA TYR A 286 2.88 -3.87 24.59
C TYR A 286 1.55 -4.22 23.93
N ALA A 287 0.58 -3.32 24.01
CA ALA A 287 -0.68 -3.44 23.30
C ALA A 287 -0.45 -3.37 21.78
N ASP A 288 -1.30 -4.05 20.99
CA ASP A 288 -1.20 -4.00 19.53
C ASP A 288 -1.68 -2.65 19.01
N GLY A 289 -0.83 -1.99 18.23
CA GLY A 289 -1.17 -0.79 17.48
C GLY A 289 -1.45 -1.12 16.02
N ASN A 290 -1.94 -0.12 15.27
CA ASN A 290 -2.31 -0.31 13.87
C ASN A 290 -1.16 -0.86 13.03
N PRO A 291 -1.34 -1.98 12.32
CA PRO A 291 -0.28 -2.57 11.51
C PRO A 291 0.13 -1.64 10.37
N LEU A 292 1.40 -1.71 10.01
CA LEU A 292 2.03 -1.00 8.89
C LEU A 292 2.01 -1.90 7.65
N THR A 293 1.08 -1.64 6.74
CA THR A 293 0.93 -2.34 5.45
C THR A 293 1.69 -1.63 4.33
N ASN A 294 1.92 -2.30 3.20
CA ASN A 294 2.54 -1.64 2.05
C ASN A 294 1.62 -0.47 1.60
N PRO A 295 2.07 0.80 1.66
CA PRO A 295 1.21 1.94 1.37
C PRO A 295 0.83 2.06 -0.13
N TYR A 296 1.31 1.14 -0.98
CA TYR A 296 1.18 1.19 -2.44
C TYR A 296 0.23 0.14 -3.06
N THR A 297 -0.63 -0.52 -2.27
CA THR A 297 -1.58 -1.53 -2.79
C THR A 297 -3.02 -1.28 -2.37
N SER A 298 -3.57 -0.09 -2.62
CA SER A 298 -5.02 0.11 -2.49
C SER A 298 -5.57 1.11 -3.52
N GLU A 299 -6.51 0.64 -4.34
CA GLU A 299 -7.71 1.38 -4.76
C GLU A 299 -7.58 2.69 -5.57
N THR A 300 -6.46 2.98 -6.24
CA THR A 300 -6.37 4.10 -7.21
C THR A 300 -5.26 3.90 -8.25
N SER A 301 -5.49 3.04 -9.24
CA SER A 301 -4.85 3.21 -10.55
C SER A 301 -5.68 4.20 -11.39
N PRO A 302 -5.06 5.21 -12.02
CA PRO A 302 -5.65 6.54 -12.23
C PRO A 302 -6.81 6.62 -13.22
N ARG A 303 -7.82 7.42 -12.86
CA ARG A 303 -8.72 8.08 -13.81
C ARG A 303 -7.89 8.81 -14.88
N ALA A 304 -8.10 8.46 -16.16
CA ALA A 304 -7.64 9.12 -17.38
C ALA A 304 -6.11 9.16 -17.65
N MET A 305 -5.60 8.11 -18.29
CA MET A 305 -4.40 8.22 -19.14
C MET A 305 -4.77 9.03 -20.39
N LEU A 306 -4.15 10.19 -20.57
CA LEU A 306 -4.34 11.03 -21.76
C LEU A 306 -3.11 10.91 -22.67
N GLN A 307 -3.28 11.15 -23.96
CA GLN A 307 -2.19 11.15 -24.92
C GLN A 307 -1.95 12.57 -25.44
N ALA A 308 -0.72 13.04 -25.38
CA ALA A 308 -0.35 14.33 -25.95
C ALA A 308 -0.18 14.24 -27.48
N THR A 309 -0.58 15.30 -28.16
CA THR A 309 -0.26 15.54 -29.56
C THR A 309 1.23 15.84 -29.69
N GLN A 310 1.91 15.05 -30.52
CA GLN A 310 3.34 15.21 -30.84
C GLN A 310 3.58 16.56 -31.53
N GLY A 311 3.93 17.56 -30.74
CA GLY A 311 4.12 18.94 -31.21
C GLY A 311 5.10 19.74 -30.34
N ASN A 312 5.29 21.01 -30.70
CA ASN A 312 6.20 21.90 -29.95
C ASN A 312 5.78 22.08 -28.49
N LEU A 313 4.48 21.98 -28.19
CA LEU A 313 3.97 22.08 -26.83
C LEU A 313 4.37 20.85 -26.00
N TYR A 314 4.13 19.63 -26.50
CA TYR A 314 4.63 18.40 -25.85
C TYR A 314 6.15 18.43 -25.66
N LYS A 315 6.93 18.80 -26.68
CA LYS A 315 8.40 18.87 -26.57
C LYS A 315 8.87 19.80 -25.44
N ARG A 316 8.12 20.87 -25.16
CA ARG A 316 8.41 21.82 -24.08
C ARG A 316 7.96 21.32 -22.71
N LEU A 317 6.92 20.47 -22.65
CA LEU A 317 6.26 20.07 -21.41
C LEU A 317 6.57 18.63 -20.98
N LYS A 318 7.16 17.82 -21.86
CA LYS A 318 7.53 16.44 -21.54
C LYS A 318 8.46 16.41 -20.32
N GLY A 319 8.21 15.45 -19.44
CA GLY A 319 8.91 15.32 -18.17
C GLY A 319 8.46 16.29 -17.07
N THR A 320 7.55 17.21 -17.36
CA THR A 320 7.04 18.20 -16.40
C THR A 320 5.78 17.69 -15.70
N ILE A 321 5.63 18.06 -14.44
CA ILE A 321 4.38 17.92 -13.71
C ILE A 321 3.53 19.17 -13.96
N LEU A 322 2.38 19.01 -14.60
CA LEU A 322 1.46 20.09 -14.92
C LEU A 322 0.39 20.22 -13.83
N LEU A 323 0.09 21.45 -13.43
CA LEU A 323 -0.97 21.79 -12.48
C LEU A 323 -2.05 22.57 -13.23
N LYS A 324 -3.24 21.99 -13.40
CA LYS A 324 -4.40 22.67 -13.98
C LYS A 324 -4.98 23.64 -12.96
N ILE A 325 -4.50 24.87 -13.01
CA ILE A 325 -4.86 25.92 -12.04
C ILE A 325 -6.33 26.36 -12.15
N GLU A 326 -6.96 26.14 -13.32
CA GLU A 326 -8.36 26.49 -13.59
C GLU A 326 -9.33 25.35 -13.22
N ASP A 327 -8.84 24.12 -13.08
CA ASP A 327 -9.64 22.92 -12.75
C ASP A 327 -9.23 22.37 -11.39
N LYS A 328 -9.55 23.11 -10.32
CA LYS A 328 -9.39 22.69 -8.91
C LYS A 328 -7.96 22.21 -8.52
N GLY A 329 -6.93 22.50 -9.32
CA GLY A 329 -5.55 22.12 -9.05
C GLY A 329 -5.19 20.68 -9.41
N GLU A 330 -5.91 20.05 -10.34
CA GLU A 330 -5.57 18.72 -10.86
C GLU A 330 -4.13 18.66 -11.38
N ALA A 331 -3.40 17.57 -11.08
CA ALA A 331 -2.00 17.41 -11.43
C ALA A 331 -1.80 16.25 -12.43
N TYR A 332 -0.92 16.45 -13.42
CA TYR A 332 -0.59 15.45 -14.44
C TYR A 332 0.92 15.36 -14.65
N TYR A 333 1.48 14.15 -14.71
CA TYR A 333 2.85 13.92 -15.16
C TYR A 333 2.87 13.67 -16.67
N VAL A 334 3.59 14.52 -17.42
CA VAL A 334 3.81 14.32 -18.86
C VAL A 334 5.01 13.42 -19.03
N HIS A 335 4.83 12.19 -19.49
CA HIS A 335 5.93 11.24 -19.57
C HIS A 335 6.94 11.62 -20.66
N PRO A 336 8.26 11.59 -20.38
CA PRO A 336 9.30 12.10 -21.27
C PRO A 336 9.48 11.28 -22.56
N LEU A 337 9.11 9.99 -22.54
CA LEU A 337 9.41 9.06 -23.63
C LEU A 337 8.21 8.59 -24.47
N ASN A 338 6.97 8.71 -24.00
CA ASN A 338 5.85 7.97 -24.59
C ASN A 338 4.57 8.81 -24.82
N THR A 339 4.68 10.14 -24.74
CA THR A 339 3.57 11.12 -24.91
C THR A 339 2.37 10.97 -23.99
N ARG A 340 2.39 10.05 -23.03
CA ARG A 340 1.29 9.84 -22.10
C ARG A 340 1.32 10.88 -20.99
N LEU A 341 0.13 11.29 -20.59
CA LEU A 341 -0.13 12.10 -19.40
C LEU A 341 -0.78 11.22 -18.36
N TYR A 342 -0.18 11.16 -17.19
CA TYR A 342 -0.68 10.39 -16.06
C TYR A 342 -1.28 11.32 -15.03
N TYR A 343 -2.56 11.17 -14.75
CA TYR A 343 -3.23 11.94 -13.71
C TYR A 343 -2.71 11.53 -12.33
N LEU A 344 -2.13 12.48 -11.60
CA LEU A 344 -1.45 12.23 -10.33
C LEU A 344 -2.40 12.18 -9.12
N GLY A 345 -3.65 12.63 -9.24
CA GLY A 345 -4.66 12.46 -8.19
C GLY A 345 -4.21 12.95 -6.81
N ARG A 346 -4.31 12.09 -5.80
CA ARG A 346 -3.89 12.36 -4.41
C ARG A 346 -2.40 12.03 -4.21
N PRO A 347 -1.76 12.51 -3.12
CA PRO A 347 -0.33 12.26 -2.85
C PRO A 347 0.13 10.80 -3.01
N ARG A 348 -0.67 9.84 -2.53
CA ARG A 348 -0.35 8.40 -2.60
C ARG A 348 -0.46 7.85 -4.04
N ASP A 349 -1.50 8.25 -4.76
CA ASP A 349 -1.75 7.87 -6.15
C ASP A 349 -0.63 8.40 -7.05
N ALA A 350 -0.22 9.66 -6.84
CA ALA A 350 0.89 10.30 -7.55
C ALA A 350 2.19 9.52 -7.38
N PHE A 351 2.50 9.13 -6.15
CA PHE A 351 3.72 8.39 -5.85
C PHE A 351 3.73 7.00 -6.48
N ALA A 352 2.61 6.28 -6.45
CA ALA A 352 2.46 4.97 -7.08
C ALA A 352 2.71 5.05 -8.58
N ILE A 353 2.05 6.00 -9.26
CA ILE A 353 2.25 6.28 -10.68
C ILE A 353 3.70 6.63 -10.97
N MET A 354 4.31 7.49 -10.16
CA MET A 354 5.69 7.89 -10.39
C MET A 354 6.68 6.74 -10.29
N ARG A 355 6.46 5.81 -9.35
CA ARG A 355 7.27 4.60 -9.29
C ARG A 355 6.98 3.64 -10.44
N GLU A 356 5.72 3.43 -10.82
CA GLU A 356 5.35 2.58 -11.95
C GLU A 356 5.94 3.07 -13.27
N GLN A 357 5.95 4.39 -13.48
CA GLN A 357 6.56 5.02 -14.66
C GLN A 357 8.08 5.24 -14.49
N GLY A 358 8.65 4.81 -13.38
CA GLY A 358 10.06 4.95 -13.06
C GLY A 358 10.92 4.00 -13.88
N MET A 359 11.99 4.52 -14.47
CA MET A 359 12.99 3.72 -15.16
C MET A 359 14.02 3.21 -14.16
N GLY A 360 14.45 1.95 -14.30
CA GLY A 360 15.58 1.46 -13.50
C GLY A 360 16.86 2.24 -13.79
N ILE A 361 17.63 2.56 -12.76
CA ILE A 361 18.96 3.19 -12.87
C ILE A 361 19.96 2.52 -11.92
N SER A 362 21.20 2.39 -12.37
CA SER A 362 22.32 1.95 -11.54
C SER A 362 22.76 3.07 -10.59
N ASN A 363 23.41 2.73 -9.47
CA ASN A 363 23.95 3.72 -8.54
C ASN A 363 25.03 4.58 -9.23
N ALA A 364 25.86 3.95 -10.07
CA ALA A 364 26.91 4.63 -10.82
C ALA A 364 26.36 5.65 -11.83
N ASP A 365 25.23 5.36 -12.48
CA ASP A 365 24.58 6.31 -13.41
C ASP A 365 23.81 7.39 -12.66
N LEU A 366 23.18 7.04 -11.54
CA LEU A 366 22.47 8.02 -10.73
C LEU A 366 23.43 9.08 -10.16
N GLU A 367 24.61 8.67 -9.66
CA GLU A 367 25.68 9.55 -9.15
C GLU A 367 26.09 10.66 -10.14
N LYS A 368 25.91 10.43 -11.45
CA LYS A 368 26.20 11.43 -12.50
C LYS A 368 25.24 12.62 -12.48
N ILE A 369 24.07 12.48 -11.88
CA ILE A 369 23.04 13.53 -11.83
C ILE A 369 23.17 14.29 -10.49
N PRO A 370 23.44 15.60 -10.47
CA PRO A 370 23.61 16.34 -9.22
C PRO A 370 22.37 16.26 -8.32
N LEU A 371 22.58 16.09 -7.00
CA LEU A 371 21.50 16.05 -6.02
C LEU A 371 20.94 17.45 -5.71
N ALA A 372 19.62 17.55 -5.58
CA ALA A 372 18.97 18.73 -5.02
C ALA A 372 18.82 18.58 -3.49
N LEU A 373 19.42 19.51 -2.74
CA LEU A 373 19.37 19.55 -1.27
C LEU A 373 18.08 20.20 -0.73
N THR A 374 16.95 19.90 -1.35
CA THR A 374 15.65 20.36 -0.82
C THR A 374 15.35 19.67 0.50
N ALA A 375 14.69 20.38 1.41
CA ALA A 375 14.25 19.81 2.68
C ALA A 375 13.29 18.65 2.42
N VAL A 376 13.78 17.44 2.68
CA VAL A 376 12.96 16.23 2.83
C VAL A 376 12.49 16.25 4.27
N SER A 377 11.18 16.14 4.52
CA SER A 377 10.71 16.17 5.90
C SER A 377 11.12 14.89 6.64
N GLY A 378 11.30 14.96 7.96
CA GLY A 378 11.79 13.81 8.74
C GLY A 378 12.63 14.25 9.93
N ALA A 379 13.13 13.25 10.67
CA ALA A 379 14.20 13.46 11.64
C ALA A 379 15.52 13.78 10.91
N ASP A 380 16.38 14.50 11.62
CA ASP A 380 17.76 14.85 11.25
C ASP A 380 18.54 14.63 12.55
N THR A 381 19.09 13.42 12.69
CA THR A 381 19.53 12.88 13.98
C THR A 381 20.84 13.51 14.44
N ASP A 382 21.74 13.86 13.53
CA ASP A 382 23.01 14.51 13.84
C ASP A 382 23.01 16.04 13.59
N GLY A 383 22.00 16.58 12.92
CA GLY A 383 21.77 18.01 12.76
C GLY A 383 22.59 18.67 11.66
N ASP A 384 23.10 17.90 10.68
CA ASP A 384 23.87 18.43 9.54
C ASP A 384 22.96 19.06 8.45
N GLY A 385 21.64 18.82 8.54
CA GLY A 385 20.63 19.32 7.63
C GLY A 385 20.29 18.39 6.46
N LEU A 386 20.74 17.15 6.46
CA LEU A 386 20.15 16.03 5.74
C LEU A 386 19.13 15.34 6.67
N SER A 387 18.05 14.80 6.11
CA SER A 387 17.15 13.98 6.92
C SER A 387 17.66 12.55 6.96
N ASP A 388 17.41 11.84 8.06
CA ASP A 388 17.80 10.43 8.23
C ASP A 388 17.39 9.56 7.02
N MET A 389 16.22 9.86 6.45
CA MET A 389 15.69 9.13 5.28
C MET A 389 16.46 9.43 3.99
N LEU A 390 16.94 10.67 3.81
CA LEU A 390 17.80 11.01 2.69
C LEU A 390 19.20 10.41 2.88
N GLU A 391 19.69 10.38 4.11
CA GLU A 391 20.97 9.74 4.45
C GLU A 391 20.97 8.24 4.21
N ASP A 392 19.90 7.55 4.63
CA ASP A 392 19.69 6.13 4.32
C ASP A 392 19.69 5.89 2.79
N ALA A 393 19.10 6.80 2.01
CA ALA A 393 19.09 6.73 0.53
C ALA A 393 20.44 7.06 -0.13
N LEU A 394 21.29 7.85 0.54
CA LEU A 394 22.64 8.19 0.09
C LEU A 394 23.69 7.18 0.60
N GLY A 395 23.32 6.34 1.56
CA GLY A 395 24.23 5.42 2.22
C GLY A 395 25.21 6.11 3.17
N THR A 396 24.80 7.24 3.77
CA THR A 396 25.56 7.97 4.80
C THR A 396 25.13 7.54 6.20
N ASN A 397 25.87 7.98 7.22
CA ASN A 397 25.62 7.63 8.61
C ASN A 397 24.87 8.75 9.32
N LYS A 398 23.55 8.59 9.48
CA LYS A 398 22.64 9.52 10.18
C LYS A 398 22.97 9.91 11.62
N PHE A 399 23.98 9.30 12.22
CA PHE A 399 24.44 9.64 13.57
C PHE A 399 25.73 10.47 13.55
N LEU A 400 26.28 10.79 12.37
CA LEU A 400 27.54 11.49 12.17
C LEU A 400 27.39 12.55 11.08
N GLN A 401 27.53 13.81 11.45
CA GLN A 401 27.50 14.93 10.49
C GLN A 401 28.51 14.74 9.35
N ASP A 402 29.63 14.07 9.62
CA ASP A 402 30.72 13.78 8.68
C ASP A 402 30.93 12.26 8.64
N THR A 403 30.36 11.61 7.62
CA THR A 403 30.33 10.14 7.50
C THR A 403 31.72 9.57 7.24
N ASP A 404 32.55 10.24 6.43
CA ASP A 404 33.86 9.74 6.03
C ASP A 404 35.02 10.22 6.93
N GLY A 405 34.74 11.15 7.85
CA GLY A 405 35.71 11.74 8.77
C GLY A 405 36.69 12.72 8.12
N GLY A 406 36.33 13.25 6.94
CA GLY A 406 37.14 14.15 6.11
C GLY A 406 37.20 15.60 6.61
N GLY A 407 36.40 15.95 7.61
CA GLY A 407 36.32 17.27 8.23
C GLY A 407 35.28 18.19 7.61
N TYR A 408 34.36 17.66 6.81
CA TYR A 408 33.24 18.37 6.21
C TYR A 408 31.96 17.59 6.42
N ASP A 409 30.89 18.28 6.78
CA ASP A 409 29.60 17.61 6.96
C ASP A 409 29.06 17.09 5.61
N ASP A 410 28.32 15.98 5.60
CA ASP A 410 27.81 15.28 4.42
C ASP A 410 27.02 16.22 3.50
N ARG A 411 26.13 17.05 4.09
CA ARG A 411 25.39 18.08 3.36
C ARG A 411 26.32 19.05 2.62
N VAL A 412 27.40 19.47 3.26
CA VAL A 412 28.37 20.43 2.71
C VAL A 412 29.10 19.79 1.55
N GLU A 413 29.55 18.55 1.70
CA GLU A 413 30.23 17.80 0.65
C GLU A 413 29.36 17.65 -0.60
N ILE A 414 28.09 17.26 -0.44
CA ILE A 414 27.14 17.15 -1.55
C ILE A 414 26.95 18.51 -2.25
N SER A 415 26.86 19.59 -1.47
CA SER A 415 26.70 20.95 -2.01
C SER A 415 27.90 21.40 -2.86
N LEU A 416 29.09 20.88 -2.53
CA LEU A 416 30.35 21.11 -3.24
C LEU A 416 30.62 20.07 -4.35
N GLY A 417 29.77 19.04 -4.47
CA GLY A 417 29.88 17.97 -5.46
C GLY A 417 30.90 16.89 -5.09
N PHE A 418 31.10 16.65 -3.80
CA PHE A 418 31.90 15.56 -3.24
C PHE A 418 31.00 14.45 -2.71
N SER A 419 31.58 13.25 -2.59
CA SER A 419 30.90 12.08 -2.05
C SER A 419 30.91 12.16 -0.52
N PRO A 420 29.78 11.98 0.17
CA PRO A 420 29.75 12.05 1.63
C PRO A 420 30.41 10.83 2.32
N SER A 421 30.54 9.71 1.59
CA SER A 421 31.17 8.49 2.10
C SER A 421 32.64 8.32 1.68
N SER A 422 33.21 9.30 0.99
CA SER A 422 34.64 9.30 0.61
C SER A 422 35.09 10.65 0.08
N THR A 423 36.36 11.00 0.28
CA THR A 423 36.98 12.26 -0.19
C THR A 423 37.03 12.45 -1.72
N ARG A 424 36.35 11.62 -2.52
CA ARG A 424 36.31 11.70 -3.99
C ARG A 424 35.28 12.73 -4.46
N LYS A 425 35.56 13.35 -5.61
CA LYS A 425 34.59 14.19 -6.31
C LYS A 425 33.55 13.32 -7.02
N LEU A 426 32.27 13.69 -6.95
CA LEU A 426 31.20 12.98 -7.65
C LEU A 426 31.34 13.15 -9.17
N PRO A 427 31.05 12.10 -9.96
CA PRO A 427 31.24 12.09 -11.41
C PRO A 427 30.09 12.79 -12.14
N TYR A 428 29.76 14.02 -11.75
CA TYR A 428 28.65 14.77 -12.35
C TYR A 428 28.83 14.93 -13.86
N ASP A 429 27.82 14.50 -14.61
CA ASP A 429 27.74 14.61 -16.06
C ASP A 429 26.50 15.42 -16.44
N THR A 430 26.72 16.68 -16.80
CA THR A 430 25.64 17.59 -17.18
C THR A 430 24.94 17.13 -18.45
N VAL A 431 25.65 16.50 -19.40
CA VAL A 431 25.03 16.01 -20.63
C VAL A 431 24.09 14.85 -20.31
N PHE A 432 24.54 13.93 -19.46
CA PHE A 432 23.70 12.84 -18.97
C PHE A 432 22.47 13.37 -18.23
N ALA A 433 22.65 14.29 -17.29
CA ALA A 433 21.54 14.90 -16.54
C ALA A 433 20.53 15.62 -17.45
N GLU A 434 21.00 16.36 -18.46
CA GLU A 434 20.15 17.05 -19.43
C GLU A 434 19.31 16.09 -20.28
N HIS A 435 19.88 14.94 -20.70
CA HIS A 435 19.14 13.94 -21.47
C HIS A 435 18.04 13.26 -20.67
N HIS A 436 18.18 13.20 -19.34
CA HIS A 436 17.24 12.54 -18.44
C HIS A 436 16.32 13.51 -17.71
N LYS A 437 16.26 14.77 -18.14
CA LYS A 437 15.32 15.76 -17.58
C LYS A 437 13.88 15.27 -17.64
N GLY A 438 13.24 15.35 -16.48
CA GLY A 438 11.88 14.92 -16.23
C GLY A 438 11.69 13.41 -16.15
N ALA A 439 12.78 12.62 -16.15
CA ALA A 439 12.71 11.21 -15.83
C ALA A 439 12.41 11.00 -14.34
N ILE A 440 11.71 9.91 -14.08
CA ILE A 440 11.66 9.32 -12.75
C ILE A 440 12.52 8.07 -12.80
N PHE A 441 13.43 7.93 -11.86
CA PHE A 441 14.32 6.79 -11.74
C PHE A 441 14.05 6.00 -10.48
N LEU A 442 14.17 4.69 -10.59
CA LEU A 442 14.20 3.75 -9.47
C LEU A 442 15.59 3.15 -9.38
N GLN A 443 16.25 3.28 -8.23
CA GLN A 443 17.50 2.57 -8.01
C GLN A 443 17.26 1.07 -8.00
N VAL A 444 17.97 0.33 -8.84
CA VAL A 444 17.82 -1.14 -8.93
C VAL A 444 18.89 -1.91 -8.16
N GLU A 445 19.87 -1.20 -7.61
CA GLU A 445 21.03 -1.75 -6.90
C GLU A 445 21.02 -1.41 -5.40
N ASN A 446 19.91 -0.85 -4.89
CA ASN A 446 19.72 -0.50 -3.48
C ASN A 446 18.26 -0.78 -3.05
N HIS A 447 17.65 0.04 -2.20
CA HIS A 447 16.31 -0.22 -1.63
C HIS A 447 15.14 0.18 -2.55
N GLY A 448 15.39 0.48 -3.83
CA GLY A 448 14.33 0.88 -4.76
C GLY A 448 13.91 2.33 -4.59
N GLU A 449 14.83 3.18 -4.11
CA GLU A 449 14.64 4.61 -3.94
C GLU A 449 14.23 5.27 -5.25
N ALA A 450 13.31 6.22 -5.16
CA ALA A 450 12.75 6.90 -6.32
C ALA A 450 13.26 8.34 -6.41
N TRP A 451 13.66 8.75 -7.61
CA TRP A 451 14.31 10.03 -7.88
C TRP A 451 13.66 10.73 -9.06
N TYR A 452 13.32 12.00 -8.93
CA TYR A 452 12.81 12.81 -10.04
C TYR A 452 13.89 13.77 -10.53
N VAL A 453 14.23 13.68 -11.82
CA VAL A 453 15.18 14.62 -12.44
C VAL A 453 14.40 15.83 -12.90
N HIS A 454 14.57 16.97 -12.24
CA HIS A 454 13.71 18.11 -12.48
C HIS A 454 14.05 18.82 -13.82
N PRO A 455 13.06 19.11 -14.69
CA PRO A 455 13.31 19.65 -16.04
C PRO A 455 14.03 21.00 -16.09
N LYS A 456 13.91 21.84 -15.04
CA LYS A 456 14.45 23.20 -15.06
C LYS A 456 15.94 23.25 -14.77
N ASP A 457 16.40 22.49 -13.79
CA ASP A 457 17.76 22.55 -13.24
C ASP A 457 18.56 21.27 -13.47
N GLY A 458 17.93 20.19 -13.94
CA GLY A 458 18.61 18.92 -14.24
C GLY A 458 19.11 18.20 -12.99
N LYS A 459 18.68 18.61 -11.80
CA LYS A 459 19.05 17.95 -10.55
C LYS A 459 18.10 16.80 -10.24
N ARG A 460 18.60 15.75 -9.60
CA ARG A 460 17.76 14.68 -9.04
C ARG A 460 17.23 15.11 -7.68
N TYR A 461 15.95 14.92 -7.48
CA TYR A 461 15.25 15.16 -6.23
C TYR A 461 14.81 13.82 -5.67
N PHE A 462 15.12 13.59 -4.40
CA PHE A 462 14.66 12.40 -3.71
C PHE A 462 13.14 12.47 -3.52
N LEU A 463 12.42 11.44 -3.96
CA LEU A 463 10.96 11.40 -3.79
C LEU A 463 10.56 10.96 -2.38
N GLY A 464 11.40 10.20 -1.67
CA GLY A 464 11.15 9.81 -0.27
C GLY A 464 9.77 9.20 -0.05
N ARG A 465 8.99 9.77 0.86
CA ARG A 465 7.60 9.36 1.15
C ARG A 465 6.60 10.02 0.19
N PRO A 466 5.38 9.47 0.07
CA PRO A 466 4.34 10.06 -0.78
C PRO A 466 4.07 11.55 -0.52
N GLU A 467 4.12 11.97 0.74
CA GLU A 467 3.91 13.35 1.16
C GLU A 467 5.06 14.27 0.73
N ASP A 468 6.31 13.80 0.84
CA ASP A 468 7.51 14.52 0.41
C ASP A 468 7.52 14.66 -1.12
N ALA A 469 7.24 13.57 -1.83
CA ALA A 469 7.08 13.56 -3.27
C ALA A 469 5.98 14.52 -3.72
N PHE A 470 4.81 14.50 -3.07
CA PHE A 470 3.71 15.40 -3.42
C PHE A 470 4.05 16.88 -3.15
N ALA A 471 4.70 17.18 -2.02
CA ALA A 471 5.15 18.53 -1.71
C ALA A 471 6.16 19.04 -2.75
N LEU A 472 7.11 18.18 -3.14
CA LEU A 472 8.04 18.43 -4.23
C LEU A 472 7.27 18.72 -5.52
N MET A 473 6.40 17.81 -5.95
CA MET A 473 5.62 17.93 -7.19
C MET A 473 4.79 19.20 -7.26
N ARG A 474 4.21 19.63 -6.14
CA ARG A 474 3.42 20.87 -6.06
C ARG A 474 4.31 22.12 -6.15
N ASN A 475 5.48 22.09 -5.53
CA ASN A 475 6.43 23.21 -5.53
C ASN A 475 7.20 23.35 -6.85
N THR A 476 7.44 22.23 -7.54
CA THR A 476 8.12 22.18 -8.84
C THR A 476 7.18 22.16 -10.03
N GLY A 477 5.89 21.93 -9.80
CA GLY A 477 4.87 21.82 -10.83
C GLY A 477 4.67 23.12 -11.62
N LEU A 478 4.41 22.98 -12.92
CA LEU A 478 4.13 24.09 -13.81
C LEU A 478 2.62 24.28 -13.94
N GLY A 479 2.13 25.47 -13.58
CA GLY A 479 0.74 25.86 -13.84
C GLY A 479 0.43 25.90 -15.34
N ILE A 480 -0.68 25.28 -15.75
CA ILE A 480 -1.16 25.29 -17.14
C ILE A 480 -2.62 25.74 -17.19
N SER A 481 -2.96 26.56 -18.19
CA SER A 481 -4.35 26.96 -18.47
C SER A 481 -5.12 25.79 -19.11
N ASN A 482 -6.44 25.76 -18.96
CA ASN A 482 -7.26 24.72 -19.59
C ASN A 482 -7.11 24.74 -21.10
N ARG A 483 -7.04 25.93 -21.72
CA ARG A 483 -6.81 26.08 -23.17
C ARG A 483 -5.52 25.39 -23.62
N ASP A 484 -4.41 25.66 -22.94
CA ASP A 484 -3.11 25.10 -23.33
C ASP A 484 -3.01 23.61 -22.97
N PHE A 485 -3.71 23.17 -21.92
CA PHE A 485 -3.86 21.75 -21.59
C PHE A 485 -4.66 21.00 -22.66
N PHE A 486 -5.77 21.55 -23.15
CA PHE A 486 -6.54 20.97 -24.26
C PHE A 486 -5.70 20.91 -25.54
N ALA A 487 -4.99 22.00 -25.88
CA ALA A 487 -4.09 22.02 -27.03
C ALA A 487 -2.89 21.06 -26.93
N LEU A 488 -2.61 20.52 -25.73
CA LEU A 488 -1.59 19.48 -25.55
C LEU A 488 -2.13 18.09 -25.90
N ILE A 489 -3.44 17.84 -25.75
CA ILE A 489 -4.06 16.52 -25.87
C ILE A 489 -5.00 16.37 -27.09
N GLU A 490 -5.27 17.45 -27.81
CA GLU A 490 -5.94 17.51 -29.13
C GLU A 490 -4.94 17.83 -30.24
#